data_AF-A0A7X8FEG4-F1
#
_entry.id   AF-A0A7X8FEG4-F1
#
_cell.length_a   1.000
_cell.length_b   1.000
_cell.length_c   1.000
_cell.angle_alpha   90.00
_cell.angle_beta   90.00
_cell.angle_gamma   90.00
#
_symmetry.space_group_name_H-M   'P 1'
#
loop_
_entity.id
_entity.type
_entity.pdbx_description
1 polymer ?
#
loop_
_entity_poly.entity_id
_entity_poly.type
_entity_poly.pdbx_seq_one_letter_code
_entity_poly.pdbx_strand_id
1 'polypeptide(L)'
;MVNLTIDNISVSVPSGSTILQAAQAVGLKIPTLCYHPDQTVKANCRVCLVEVEGARGLQAACSQTVVEGMVVRTSTPLVFKARKAVVELILARHPQDCLNCVRNGCCELQDLAQELGIREIPYAREIKGMPQDKSTPSLVLDPDKCILCRRCLTVCQEVQTVNALGLRARGYQTSVGPAFYQQLNESTCVMCGQCTQVCPTGALAEREEIDKLLDALADPSKIVVTQMAPAVRVALAEEVGLPTGELDMLTLVGGLRRLGFHRVFHTNFTADLTIMEEGHELLERLNNGGTLPMLTSCSPGWINFIETFYPDLLDNLSTCKSPQQMFGALVKTYWAQKAGVDPAQIYSVSIMPCTAKKYEAARPEMQDSGYQDVDLVLTTREIGKLFRMAGIDLKQVPPSEFDPWMGAYTGAGVIFGATGGVMEAALRTVYEVVTGNELANLDFTVCRGMTGIKEAEVDLAGTQVKVAIAHGLGNARQLMERIRAGEADYHFVEIMACPGGCIGGGGQPRQTDNAQRAIRIEAIYQEDVALALRKSHENPEVKQLYTEFLGQPLGDKSHQLLHTHYQAKSKKLK
;
A
#
# COMPACT_ATOMS: atom_id res chain seq x y z
N MET A 1 19.69 -26.14 -18.33
CA MET A 1 20.67 -25.41 -17.50
C MET A 1 21.73 -24.83 -18.41
N VAL A 2 22.38 -23.74 -18.02
CA VAL A 2 23.50 -23.09 -18.70
C VAL A 2 24.63 -22.97 -17.68
N ASN A 3 25.84 -23.39 -18.05
CA ASN A 3 27.01 -23.34 -17.19
C ASN A 3 27.90 -22.17 -17.59
N LEU A 4 28.34 -21.42 -16.57
CA LEU A 4 29.21 -20.27 -16.73
C LEU A 4 30.13 -20.14 -15.51
N THR A 5 31.11 -19.25 -15.60
CA THR A 5 32.02 -18.92 -14.50
C THR A 5 31.86 -17.44 -14.12
N ILE A 6 31.61 -17.15 -12.84
CA ILE A 6 31.55 -15.79 -12.31
C ILE A 6 32.61 -15.66 -11.21
N ASP A 7 33.59 -14.76 -11.39
CA ASP A 7 34.68 -14.55 -10.42
C ASP A 7 35.38 -15.87 -9.99
N ASN A 8 35.65 -16.75 -10.97
CA ASN A 8 36.22 -18.10 -10.80
C ASN A 8 35.31 -19.13 -10.10
N ILE A 9 34.04 -18.80 -9.87
CA ILE A 9 33.03 -19.72 -9.33
C ILE A 9 32.23 -20.31 -10.48
N SER A 10 32.23 -21.63 -10.63
CA SER A 10 31.37 -22.33 -11.58
C SER A 10 29.91 -22.29 -11.09
N VAL A 11 28.99 -21.87 -11.96
CA VAL A 11 27.57 -21.77 -11.65
C VAL A 11 26.73 -22.35 -12.79
N SER A 12 25.63 -22.99 -12.43
CA SER A 12 24.65 -23.52 -13.37
C SER A 12 23.29 -22.91 -13.08
N VAL A 13 22.68 -22.26 -14.07
CA VAL A 13 21.37 -21.60 -13.93
C VAL A 13 20.41 -21.99 -15.05
N PRO A 14 19.09 -21.78 -14.90
CA PRO A 14 18.14 -21.95 -15.99
C PRO A 14 18.50 -21.11 -17.22
N SER A 15 18.25 -21.65 -18.41
CA SER A 15 18.44 -20.90 -19.66
C SER A 15 17.53 -19.66 -19.67
N GLY A 16 18.02 -18.56 -20.23
CA GLY A 16 17.32 -17.26 -20.19
C GLY A 16 17.63 -16.42 -18.95
N SER A 17 18.33 -16.95 -17.94
CA SER A 17 18.77 -16.14 -16.78
C SER A 17 19.71 -15.02 -17.18
N THR A 18 19.66 -13.90 -16.45
CA THR A 18 20.61 -12.79 -16.60
C THR A 18 21.88 -13.03 -15.79
N ILE A 19 22.97 -12.33 -16.12
CA ILE A 19 24.20 -12.35 -15.30
C ILE A 19 23.90 -11.94 -13.85
N LEU A 20 23.00 -10.97 -13.64
CA LEU A 20 22.61 -10.53 -12.29
C LEU A 20 22.00 -11.69 -11.48
N GLN A 21 21.09 -12.46 -12.07
CA GLN A 21 20.47 -13.63 -11.41
C GLN A 21 21.50 -14.75 -11.17
N ALA A 22 22.40 -14.99 -12.12
CA ALA A 22 23.45 -15.98 -11.96
C ALA A 22 24.45 -15.61 -10.85
N ALA A 23 24.80 -14.32 -10.72
CA ALA A 23 25.64 -13.84 -9.62
C ALA A 23 24.96 -14.03 -8.26
N GLN A 24 23.66 -13.73 -8.17
CA GLN A 24 22.88 -13.95 -6.93
C GLN A 24 22.87 -15.42 -6.51
N ALA A 25 22.78 -16.36 -7.45
CA ALA A 25 22.77 -17.80 -7.16
C ALA A 25 24.06 -18.32 -6.50
N VAL A 26 25.18 -17.59 -6.62
CA VAL A 26 26.46 -17.89 -5.95
C VAL A 26 26.81 -16.91 -4.84
N GLY A 27 25.84 -16.14 -4.35
CA GLY A 27 26.03 -15.20 -3.24
C GLY A 27 26.78 -13.92 -3.61
N LEU A 28 26.93 -13.59 -4.90
CA LEU A 28 27.56 -12.35 -5.35
C LEU A 28 26.53 -11.24 -5.55
N LYS A 29 26.71 -10.13 -4.81
CA LYS A 29 25.89 -8.92 -4.95
C LYS A 29 26.49 -7.99 -6.02
N ILE A 30 25.79 -7.87 -7.15
CA ILE A 30 26.07 -6.82 -8.14
C ILE A 30 25.17 -5.62 -7.83
N PRO A 31 25.71 -4.40 -7.66
CA PRO A 31 24.90 -3.24 -7.31
C PRO A 31 23.96 -2.84 -8.46
N THR A 32 22.79 -2.31 -8.10
CA THR A 32 21.80 -1.82 -9.07
C THR A 32 21.10 -0.57 -8.53
N LEU A 33 20.44 0.20 -9.40
CA LEU A 33 19.55 1.31 -9.00
C LEU A 33 18.22 1.27 -9.77
N CYS A 34 18.27 1.16 -11.10
CA CYS A 34 17.07 1.11 -11.94
C CYS A 34 16.41 -0.26 -12.02
N TYR A 35 17.13 -1.31 -11.62
CA TYR A 35 16.58 -2.65 -11.58
C TYR A 35 15.62 -2.75 -10.39
N HIS A 36 14.54 -3.48 -10.59
CA HIS A 36 13.60 -3.86 -9.56
C HIS A 36 13.11 -5.26 -9.93
N PRO A 37 13.09 -6.23 -9.00
CA PRO A 37 12.76 -7.62 -9.32
C PRO A 37 11.36 -7.78 -9.92
N ASP A 38 10.38 -7.01 -9.45
CA ASP A 38 9.00 -7.07 -9.95
C ASP A 38 8.71 -6.23 -11.21
N GLN A 39 9.74 -5.76 -11.93
CA GLN A 39 9.53 -4.88 -13.09
C GLN A 39 10.38 -5.29 -14.29
N THR A 40 9.94 -4.89 -15.47
CA THR A 40 10.70 -5.00 -16.72
C THR A 40 12.10 -4.39 -16.59
N VAL A 41 13.09 -5.01 -17.23
CA VAL A 41 14.49 -4.55 -17.15
C VAL A 41 14.70 -3.31 -18.03
N LYS A 42 15.22 -2.23 -17.45
CA LYS A 42 15.49 -0.96 -18.16
C LYS A 42 16.93 -0.81 -18.66
N ALA A 43 17.88 -1.45 -17.97
CA ALA A 43 19.33 -1.34 -18.21
C ALA A 43 19.87 0.11 -18.37
N ASN A 44 19.21 1.12 -17.79
CA ASN A 44 19.53 2.52 -18.08
C ASN A 44 20.55 3.15 -17.11
N CYS A 45 20.56 2.77 -15.82
CA CYS A 45 21.44 3.40 -14.83
C CYS A 45 22.91 3.02 -14.96
N ARG A 46 23.22 1.87 -15.60
CA ARG A 46 24.58 1.33 -15.78
C ARG A 46 25.39 1.14 -14.48
N VAL A 47 24.73 1.00 -13.32
CA VAL A 47 25.41 0.66 -12.07
C VAL A 47 25.85 -0.81 -12.03
N CYS A 48 25.12 -1.69 -12.71
CA CYS A 48 25.36 -3.14 -12.72
C CYS A 48 26.40 -3.60 -13.75
N LEU A 49 27.35 -2.74 -14.12
CA LEU A 49 28.35 -3.06 -15.15
C LEU A 49 29.26 -4.21 -14.70
N VAL A 50 29.55 -5.15 -15.58
CA VAL A 50 30.46 -6.29 -15.38
C VAL A 50 31.35 -6.48 -16.60
N GLU A 51 32.48 -7.14 -16.42
CA GLU A 51 33.34 -7.56 -17.51
C GLU A 51 32.94 -8.97 -17.95
N VAL A 52 32.80 -9.19 -19.25
CA VAL A 52 32.52 -10.50 -19.84
C VAL A 52 33.64 -10.79 -20.82
N GLU A 53 34.29 -11.94 -20.68
CA GLU A 53 35.43 -12.31 -21.51
C GLU A 53 35.01 -12.38 -23.00
N GLY A 54 35.81 -11.79 -23.87
CA GLY A 54 35.52 -11.67 -25.31
C GLY A 54 34.46 -10.62 -25.68
N ALA A 55 33.74 -10.02 -24.72
CA ALA A 55 32.76 -8.98 -25.00
C ALA A 55 33.42 -7.61 -25.23
N ARG A 56 32.83 -6.80 -26.12
CA ARG A 56 33.27 -5.42 -26.33
C ARG A 56 32.78 -4.53 -25.19
N GLY A 57 33.70 -4.12 -24.32
CA GLY A 57 33.41 -3.24 -23.19
C GLY A 57 32.59 -3.91 -22.08
N LEU A 58 32.22 -3.12 -21.07
CA LEU A 58 31.47 -3.63 -19.92
C LEU A 58 29.99 -3.83 -20.25
N GLN A 59 29.43 -4.94 -19.78
CA GLN A 59 28.05 -5.33 -20.02
C GLN A 59 27.16 -5.01 -18.81
N ALA A 60 25.89 -4.71 -19.04
CA ALA A 60 24.93 -4.52 -17.95
C ALA A 60 24.41 -5.88 -17.46
N ALA A 61 24.79 -6.27 -16.24
CA ALA A 61 24.45 -7.59 -15.71
C ALA A 61 22.94 -7.85 -15.61
N CYS A 62 22.14 -6.80 -15.42
CA CYS A 62 20.68 -6.93 -15.26
C CYS A 62 19.94 -7.27 -16.56
N SER A 63 20.54 -7.07 -17.73
CA SER A 63 19.91 -7.34 -19.04
C SER A 63 20.66 -8.36 -19.87
N GLN A 64 21.93 -8.62 -19.56
CA GLN A 64 22.73 -9.57 -20.33
C GLN A 64 22.35 -11.00 -19.94
N THR A 65 21.79 -11.75 -20.88
CA THR A 65 21.50 -13.19 -20.73
C THR A 65 22.81 -13.99 -20.69
N VAL A 66 22.86 -15.01 -19.83
CA VAL A 66 24.00 -15.93 -19.75
C VAL A 66 24.00 -16.91 -20.93
N VAL A 67 25.19 -17.30 -21.39
CA VAL A 67 25.39 -18.33 -22.42
C VAL A 67 26.40 -19.35 -21.93
N GLU A 68 26.38 -20.54 -22.53
CA GLU A 68 27.28 -21.63 -22.15
C GLU A 68 28.75 -21.21 -22.26
N GLY A 69 29.55 -21.51 -21.24
CA GLY A 69 30.97 -21.20 -21.18
C GLY A 69 31.28 -19.71 -20.98
N MET A 70 30.28 -18.86 -20.68
CA MET A 70 30.50 -17.45 -20.40
C MET A 70 31.41 -17.28 -19.18
N VAL A 71 32.39 -16.37 -19.26
CA VAL A 71 33.27 -16.01 -18.14
C VAL A 71 33.01 -14.54 -17.77
N VAL A 72 32.52 -14.31 -16.56
CA VAL A 72 32.15 -12.99 -16.03
C VAL A 72 33.08 -12.62 -14.89
N ARG A 73 33.57 -11.38 -14.89
CA ARG A 73 34.32 -10.80 -13.78
C ARG A 73 33.58 -9.58 -13.25
N THR A 74 33.25 -9.56 -11.97
CA THR A 74 32.42 -8.52 -11.35
C THR A 74 33.20 -7.52 -10.50
N SER A 75 34.49 -7.79 -10.27
CA SER A 75 35.35 -7.10 -9.31
C SER A 75 36.72 -6.68 -9.88
N THR A 76 36.83 -6.52 -11.22
CA THR A 76 38.08 -6.02 -11.81
C THR A 76 38.27 -4.53 -11.52
N PRO A 77 39.52 -4.00 -11.52
CA PRO A 77 39.78 -2.57 -11.35
C PRO A 77 38.99 -1.70 -12.34
N LEU A 78 38.81 -2.19 -13.57
CA LEU A 78 38.01 -1.53 -14.60
C LEU A 78 36.53 -1.46 -14.21
N VAL A 79 35.96 -2.56 -13.73
CA VAL A 79 34.56 -2.60 -13.27
C VAL A 79 34.33 -1.64 -12.11
N PHE A 80 35.20 -1.65 -11.09
CA PHE A 80 35.08 -0.72 -9.96
C PHE A 80 35.16 0.74 -10.40
N LYS A 81 36.14 1.09 -11.25
CA LYS A 81 36.28 2.44 -11.79
C LYS A 81 35.05 2.89 -12.57
N ALA A 82 34.49 2.01 -13.41
CA ALA A 82 33.32 2.32 -14.21
C ALA A 82 32.06 2.53 -13.36
N ARG A 83 31.79 1.62 -12.40
CA ARG A 83 30.65 1.75 -11.48
C ARG A 83 30.75 3.02 -10.65
N LYS A 84 31.94 3.32 -10.10
CA LYS A 84 32.21 4.55 -9.36
C LYS A 84 31.94 5.80 -10.20
N ALA A 85 32.48 5.87 -11.41
CA ALA A 85 32.27 7.00 -12.32
C ALA A 85 30.78 7.23 -12.67
N VAL A 86 30.01 6.15 -12.88
CA VAL A 86 28.57 6.23 -13.13
C VAL A 86 27.84 6.86 -11.94
N VAL A 87 28.14 6.43 -10.71
CA VAL A 87 27.48 6.94 -9.51
C VAL A 87 27.91 8.38 -9.21
N GLU A 88 29.19 8.73 -9.42
CA GLU A 88 29.67 10.11 -9.31
C GLU A 88 28.93 11.05 -10.28
N LEU A 89 28.66 10.62 -11.52
CA LEU A 89 27.87 11.40 -12.48
C LEU A 89 26.40 11.59 -12.05
N ILE A 90 25.80 10.56 -11.43
CA ILE A 90 24.46 10.67 -10.85
C ILE A 90 24.48 11.68 -9.71
N LEU A 91 25.46 11.58 -8.81
CA LEU A 91 25.61 12.46 -7.64
C LEU A 91 25.92 13.91 -8.04
N ALA A 92 26.64 14.13 -9.14
CA ALA A 92 26.91 15.47 -9.67
C ALA A 92 25.62 16.24 -10.04
N ARG A 93 24.51 15.52 -10.27
CA ARG A 93 23.19 16.09 -10.57
C ARG A 93 22.18 15.96 -9.42
N HIS A 94 22.61 15.48 -8.26
CA HIS A 94 21.76 15.25 -7.10
C HIS A 94 22.08 16.27 -5.99
N PRO A 95 21.09 16.79 -5.23
CA PRO A 95 21.30 17.83 -4.23
C PRO A 95 22.06 17.40 -2.97
N GLN A 96 22.31 16.10 -2.75
CA GLN A 96 23.12 15.59 -1.63
C GLN A 96 22.77 16.18 -0.25
N ASP A 97 21.51 16.59 -0.08
CA ASP A 97 20.95 17.20 1.12
C ASP A 97 20.51 16.12 2.12
N CYS A 98 21.32 15.07 2.27
CA CYS A 98 20.92 13.82 2.94
C CYS A 98 20.40 14.05 4.36
N LEU A 99 20.97 15.02 5.09
CA LEU A 99 20.55 15.37 6.45
C LEU A 99 19.12 15.91 6.53
N ASN A 100 18.61 16.51 5.45
CA ASN A 100 17.26 17.07 5.36
C ASN A 100 16.30 16.15 4.59
N CYS A 101 16.80 15.06 4.01
CA CYS A 101 16.04 14.24 3.09
C CYS A 101 15.20 13.19 3.83
N VAL A 102 13.95 13.01 3.39
CA VAL A 102 13.02 11.96 3.89
C VAL A 102 13.52 10.52 3.71
N ARG A 103 14.63 10.34 2.99
CA ARG A 103 15.28 9.04 2.75
C ARG A 103 16.60 8.87 3.50
N ASN A 104 16.93 9.77 4.42
CA ASN A 104 18.15 9.64 5.21
C ASN A 104 18.19 8.28 5.93
N GLY A 105 19.25 7.50 5.72
CA GLY A 105 19.42 6.18 6.34
C GLY A 105 18.64 5.05 5.66
N CYS A 106 17.91 5.31 4.57
CA CYS A 106 17.22 4.28 3.78
C CYS A 106 17.22 4.57 2.27
N CYS A 107 18.21 5.31 1.78
CA CYS A 107 18.35 5.72 0.38
C CYS A 107 19.31 4.79 -0.37
N GLU A 108 18.83 4.11 -1.41
CA GLU A 108 19.66 3.16 -2.19
C GLU A 108 20.85 3.86 -2.88
N LEU A 109 20.71 5.16 -3.22
CA LEU A 109 21.83 5.95 -3.77
C LEU A 109 22.87 6.30 -2.70
N GLN A 110 22.43 6.55 -1.46
CA GLN A 110 23.32 6.82 -0.33
C GLN A 110 24.13 5.56 0.00
N ASP A 111 23.45 4.42 0.09
CA ASP A 111 24.07 3.11 0.34
C ASP A 111 25.12 2.79 -0.72
N LEU A 112 24.77 3.00 -2.00
CA LEU A 112 25.69 2.74 -3.10
C LEU A 112 26.91 3.66 -3.10
N ALA A 113 26.74 4.95 -2.75
CA ALA A 113 27.86 5.88 -2.61
C ALA A 113 28.81 5.46 -1.47
N GLN A 114 28.25 4.93 -0.38
CA GLN A 114 29.02 4.37 0.72
C GLN A 114 29.76 3.10 0.29
N GLU A 115 29.07 2.14 -0.32
CA GLU A 115 29.63 0.86 -0.80
C GLU A 115 30.79 1.07 -1.79
N LEU A 116 30.70 2.07 -2.67
CA LEU A 116 31.74 2.39 -3.66
C LEU A 116 32.85 3.31 -3.13
N GLY A 117 32.81 3.69 -1.85
CA GLY A 117 33.83 4.56 -1.25
C GLY A 117 33.90 5.95 -1.89
N ILE A 118 32.77 6.50 -2.35
CA ILE A 118 32.72 7.85 -2.92
C ILE A 118 32.77 8.85 -1.77
N ARG A 119 33.77 9.74 -1.81
CA ARG A 119 34.00 10.80 -0.81
C ARG A 119 34.10 12.18 -1.45
N GLU A 120 34.55 12.22 -2.69
CA GLU A 120 34.67 13.41 -3.51
C GLU A 120 34.08 13.10 -4.89
N ILE A 121 33.55 14.13 -5.55
CA ILE A 121 32.96 14.02 -6.88
C ILE A 121 33.78 14.91 -7.82
N PRO A 122 34.45 14.35 -8.84
CA PRO A 122 35.36 15.10 -9.69
C PRO A 122 34.64 15.96 -10.75
N TYR A 123 33.31 15.97 -10.76
CA TYR A 123 32.48 16.68 -11.73
C TYR A 123 31.86 17.93 -11.11
N ALA A 124 31.67 18.97 -11.94
CA ALA A 124 30.90 20.14 -11.53
C ALA A 124 29.47 19.74 -11.14
N ARG A 125 28.99 20.30 -10.04
CA ARG A 125 27.67 20.02 -9.52
C ARG A 125 26.64 20.91 -10.22
N GLU A 126 25.65 20.28 -10.84
CA GLU A 126 24.63 20.95 -11.65
C GLU A 126 23.23 20.49 -11.23
N ILE A 127 22.58 21.27 -10.36
CA ILE A 127 21.20 21.02 -9.92
C ILE A 127 20.26 21.93 -10.72
N LYS A 128 19.06 21.45 -11.04
CA LYS A 128 18.10 22.17 -11.88
C LYS A 128 17.30 23.23 -11.12
N GLY A 129 17.11 23.07 -9.81
CA GLY A 129 16.29 23.98 -9.02
C GLY A 129 14.81 23.87 -9.35
N MET A 130 14.33 22.65 -9.66
CA MET A 130 12.93 22.45 -10.01
C MET A 130 12.03 22.51 -8.77
N PRO A 131 10.85 23.16 -8.84
CA PRO A 131 9.95 23.22 -7.72
C PRO A 131 9.41 21.83 -7.36
N GLN A 132 9.23 21.59 -6.06
CA GLN A 132 8.54 20.41 -5.56
C GLN A 132 7.05 20.52 -5.84
N ASP A 133 6.43 19.41 -6.21
CA ASP A 133 4.99 19.27 -6.30
C ASP A 133 4.44 18.70 -4.99
N LYS A 134 3.71 19.55 -4.26
CA LYS A 134 3.00 19.24 -3.01
C LYS A 134 1.48 19.43 -3.15
N SER A 135 0.99 19.36 -4.38
CA SER A 135 -0.40 19.69 -4.73
C SER A 135 -1.44 18.71 -4.19
N THR A 136 -1.02 17.51 -3.79
CA THR A 136 -1.90 16.48 -3.21
C THR A 136 -1.71 16.39 -1.69
N PRO A 137 -2.72 15.91 -0.93
CA PRO A 137 -2.55 15.58 0.48
C PRO A 137 -1.74 14.30 0.69
N SER A 138 -1.51 13.50 -0.35
CA SER A 138 -0.95 12.15 -0.24
C SER A 138 0.53 12.05 -0.58
N LEU A 139 0.99 12.78 -1.59
CA LEU A 139 2.28 12.57 -2.25
C LEU A 139 3.04 13.88 -2.46
N VAL A 140 4.37 13.78 -2.40
CA VAL A 140 5.32 14.83 -2.76
C VAL A 140 6.24 14.31 -3.87
N LEU A 141 6.38 15.08 -4.95
CA LEU A 141 7.33 14.83 -6.03
C LEU A 141 8.41 15.93 -6.01
N ASP A 142 9.66 15.52 -5.82
CA ASP A 142 10.85 16.37 -5.90
C ASP A 142 11.69 15.96 -7.12
N PRO A 143 11.61 16.71 -8.24
CA PRO A 143 12.34 16.37 -9.45
C PRO A 143 13.86 16.48 -9.31
N ASP A 144 14.39 17.30 -8.40
CA ASP A 144 15.83 17.48 -8.20
C ASP A 144 16.47 16.25 -7.53
N LYS A 145 15.69 15.48 -6.78
CA LYS A 145 16.13 14.19 -6.19
C LYS A 145 15.99 13.01 -7.15
N CYS A 146 15.49 13.23 -8.37
CA CYS A 146 15.24 12.17 -9.35
C CYS A 146 16.51 11.77 -10.10
N ILE A 147 16.84 10.48 -10.07
CA ILE A 147 17.98 9.91 -10.82
C ILE A 147 17.57 9.32 -12.19
N LEU A 148 16.36 9.60 -12.67
CA LEU A 148 15.81 9.10 -13.93
C LEU A 148 15.88 7.56 -14.08
N CYS A 149 15.77 6.82 -12.97
CA CYS A 149 15.82 5.35 -12.98
C CYS A 149 14.57 4.70 -13.60
N ARG A 150 13.48 5.46 -13.74
CA ARG A 150 12.19 5.06 -14.34
C ARG A 150 11.42 3.95 -13.61
N ARG A 151 11.82 3.55 -12.40
CA ARG A 151 11.05 2.61 -11.55
C ARG A 151 9.62 3.08 -11.28
N CYS A 152 9.46 4.37 -10.96
CA CYS A 152 8.16 5.00 -10.71
C CYS A 152 7.25 5.08 -11.95
N LEU A 153 7.85 5.35 -13.12
CA LEU A 153 7.13 5.35 -14.41
C LEU A 153 6.61 3.95 -14.71
N THR A 154 7.49 2.95 -14.61
CA THR A 154 7.18 1.55 -14.93
C THR A 154 6.03 1.03 -14.07
N VAL A 155 6.07 1.23 -12.75
CA VAL A 155 4.96 0.78 -11.89
C VAL A 155 3.65 1.53 -12.18
N CYS A 156 3.72 2.83 -12.50
CA CYS A 156 2.52 3.64 -12.78
C CYS A 156 1.86 3.27 -14.12
N GLN A 157 2.66 2.90 -15.12
CA GLN A 157 2.21 2.61 -16.48
C GLN A 157 1.89 1.11 -16.67
N GLU A 158 2.80 0.22 -16.28
CA GLU A 158 2.68 -1.22 -16.56
C GLU A 158 1.85 -1.95 -15.49
N VAL A 159 2.07 -1.65 -14.20
CA VAL A 159 1.37 -2.36 -13.10
C VAL A 159 0.03 -1.70 -12.78
N GLN A 160 0.01 -0.36 -12.71
CA GLN A 160 -1.17 0.39 -12.30
C GLN A 160 -2.02 0.84 -13.50
N THR A 161 -1.44 0.97 -14.71
CA THR A 161 -2.14 1.47 -15.91
C THR A 161 -2.82 2.83 -15.74
N VAL A 162 -2.32 3.64 -14.80
CA VAL A 162 -2.83 4.98 -14.49
C VAL A 162 -2.21 6.03 -15.41
N ASN A 163 -0.96 5.81 -15.83
CA ASN A 163 -0.21 6.70 -16.73
C ASN A 163 -0.08 8.15 -16.23
N ALA A 164 -0.05 8.35 -14.90
CA ALA A 164 0.06 9.69 -14.30
C ALA A 164 1.46 10.29 -14.34
N LEU A 165 2.49 9.48 -14.62
CA LEU A 165 3.89 9.93 -14.68
C LEU A 165 4.47 9.66 -16.07
N GLY A 166 5.23 10.63 -16.57
CA GLY A 166 5.93 10.61 -17.85
C GLY A 166 7.31 11.28 -17.77
N LEU A 167 8.06 11.20 -18.88
CA LEU A 167 9.28 11.99 -19.04
C LEU A 167 8.92 13.33 -19.70
N ARG A 168 9.45 14.41 -19.14
CA ARG A 168 9.31 15.78 -19.64
C ARG A 168 10.66 16.26 -20.16
N ALA A 169 10.64 17.21 -21.11
CA ALA A 169 11.84 17.78 -21.71
C ALA A 169 12.81 16.74 -22.32
N ARG A 170 14.03 17.16 -22.68
CA ARG A 170 15.08 16.31 -23.29
C ARG A 170 16.46 16.68 -22.77
N GLY A 171 17.41 15.77 -22.96
CA GLY A 171 18.81 15.98 -22.60
C GLY A 171 18.97 16.30 -21.12
N TYR A 172 19.73 17.35 -20.82
CA TYR A 172 19.95 17.83 -19.47
C TYR A 172 18.63 18.14 -18.73
N GLN A 173 17.64 18.73 -19.41
CA GLN A 173 16.38 19.17 -18.79
C GLN A 173 15.39 18.03 -18.48
N THR A 174 15.73 16.77 -18.82
CA THR A 174 14.81 15.63 -18.64
C THR A 174 14.39 15.42 -17.18
N SER A 175 13.10 15.38 -16.89
CA SER A 175 12.57 15.13 -15.54
C SER A 175 11.35 14.22 -15.56
N VAL A 176 11.01 13.64 -14.40
CA VAL A 176 9.80 12.84 -14.22
C VAL A 176 8.68 13.71 -13.67
N GLY A 177 7.47 13.56 -14.22
CA GLY A 177 6.25 14.16 -13.69
C GLY A 177 5.05 13.92 -14.63
N PRO A 178 3.84 14.38 -14.27
CA PRO A 178 2.66 14.35 -15.15
C PRO A 178 2.84 14.90 -16.58
N ALA A 179 1.92 14.67 -17.50
CA ALA A 179 1.98 15.31 -18.81
C ALA A 179 1.90 16.86 -18.69
N PHE A 180 2.34 17.57 -19.73
CA PHE A 180 2.17 19.03 -19.89
C PHE A 180 2.63 19.90 -18.70
N TYR A 181 3.62 19.45 -17.93
CA TYR A 181 4.10 20.16 -16.73
C TYR A 181 3.05 20.41 -15.64
N GLN A 182 1.92 19.69 -15.68
CA GLN A 182 0.88 19.75 -14.65
C GLN A 182 1.34 19.25 -13.29
N GLN A 183 0.60 19.62 -12.25
CA GLN A 183 0.77 19.05 -10.92
C GLN A 183 0.06 17.69 -10.78
N LEU A 184 0.39 16.93 -9.73
CA LEU A 184 -0.16 15.60 -9.48
C LEU A 184 -1.68 15.64 -9.29
N ASN A 185 -2.23 16.64 -8.61
CA ASN A 185 -3.67 16.81 -8.41
C ASN A 185 -4.45 17.03 -9.73
N GLU A 186 -3.84 17.70 -10.71
CA GLU A 186 -4.38 17.99 -12.04
C GLU A 186 -4.25 16.80 -13.01
N SER A 187 -3.45 15.80 -12.65
CA SER A 187 -3.17 14.62 -13.48
C SER A 187 -4.11 13.45 -13.17
N THR A 188 -4.00 12.36 -13.94
CA THR A 188 -4.70 11.09 -13.67
C THR A 188 -4.25 10.37 -12.41
N CYS A 189 -3.33 10.93 -11.62
CA CYS A 189 -2.84 10.33 -10.38
C CYS A 189 -4.00 9.96 -9.45
N VAL A 190 -4.00 8.69 -9.01
CA VAL A 190 -4.96 8.11 -8.06
C VAL A 190 -4.41 8.05 -6.63
N MET A 191 -3.23 8.64 -6.40
CA MET A 191 -2.58 8.78 -5.09
C MET A 191 -2.26 7.46 -4.37
N CYS A 192 -2.24 6.32 -5.08
CA CYS A 192 -1.97 4.99 -4.49
C CYS A 192 -0.56 4.82 -3.91
N GLY A 193 0.39 5.67 -4.31
CA GLY A 193 1.75 5.72 -3.74
C GLY A 193 2.66 4.56 -4.16
N GLN A 194 2.28 3.70 -5.12
CA GLN A 194 3.19 2.66 -5.63
C GLN A 194 4.50 3.22 -6.18
N CYS A 195 4.47 4.45 -6.68
CA CYS A 195 5.65 5.15 -7.16
C CYS A 195 6.64 5.55 -6.04
N THR A 196 6.17 5.71 -4.80
CA THR A 196 7.04 5.99 -3.63
C THR A 196 7.73 4.72 -3.14
N GLN A 197 7.04 3.57 -3.21
CA GLN A 197 7.58 2.26 -2.83
C GLN A 197 8.81 1.87 -3.65
N VAL A 198 8.75 2.15 -4.95
CA VAL A 198 9.82 1.78 -5.89
C VAL A 198 10.81 2.91 -6.17
N CYS A 199 10.67 4.08 -5.56
CA CYS A 199 11.64 5.15 -5.74
C CYS A 199 12.92 4.80 -4.95
N PRO A 200 14.12 4.82 -5.54
CA PRO A 200 15.37 4.55 -4.80
C PRO A 200 15.89 5.75 -3.99
N THR A 201 15.36 6.95 -4.24
CA THR A 201 15.81 8.22 -3.64
C THR A 201 14.64 8.99 -3.01
N GLY A 202 14.88 10.25 -2.60
CA GLY A 202 13.86 11.15 -2.06
C GLY A 202 12.97 11.83 -3.09
N ALA A 203 12.99 11.40 -4.36
CA ALA A 203 12.23 12.05 -5.44
C ALA A 203 10.72 11.89 -5.30
N LEU A 204 10.27 10.77 -4.73
CA LEU A 204 8.86 10.48 -4.50
C LEU A 204 8.66 9.96 -3.09
N ALA A 205 7.84 10.67 -2.33
CA ALA A 205 7.49 10.34 -0.96
C ALA A 205 6.01 10.60 -0.68
N GLU A 206 5.54 10.01 0.40
CA GLU A 206 4.33 10.43 1.08
C GLU A 206 4.46 11.89 1.57
N ARG A 207 3.33 12.57 1.70
CA ARG A 207 3.28 13.82 2.45
C ARG A 207 3.27 13.51 3.93
N GLU A 208 4.40 13.76 4.58
CA GLU A 208 4.56 13.59 6.03
C GLU A 208 3.70 14.63 6.77
N GLU A 209 3.02 14.18 7.82
CA GLU A 209 2.13 15.00 8.66
C GLU A 209 2.38 14.77 10.16
N ILE A 210 3.59 14.31 10.51
CA ILE A 210 4.02 14.08 11.90
C ILE A 210 3.86 15.35 12.75
N ASP A 211 4.25 16.52 12.23
CA ASP A 211 4.16 17.77 12.98
C ASP A 211 2.70 18.10 13.38
N LYS A 212 1.73 17.79 12.51
CA LYS A 212 0.30 17.97 12.84
C LYS A 212 -0.17 17.07 13.98
N LEU A 213 0.39 15.85 14.09
CA LEU A 213 0.11 14.98 15.23
C LEU A 213 0.68 15.61 16.51
N LEU A 214 1.94 16.07 16.47
CA LEU A 214 2.58 16.67 17.63
C LEU A 214 1.84 17.92 18.11
N ASP A 215 1.39 18.77 17.19
CA ASP A 215 0.54 19.93 17.49
C ASP A 215 -0.79 19.50 18.15
N ALA A 216 -1.42 18.44 17.65
CA ALA A 216 -2.67 17.92 18.22
C ALA A 216 -2.48 17.30 19.61
N LEU A 217 -1.35 16.63 19.85
CA LEU A 217 -0.99 16.05 21.15
C LEU A 217 -0.60 17.13 22.17
N ALA A 218 -0.07 18.25 21.72
CA ALA A 218 0.28 19.40 22.57
C ALA A 218 -0.94 20.25 22.97
N ASP A 219 -2.07 20.11 22.27
CA ASP A 219 -3.29 20.85 22.53
C ASP A 219 -4.13 20.18 23.64
N PRO A 220 -4.22 20.78 24.85
CA PRO A 220 -4.92 20.18 25.97
C PRO A 220 -6.45 20.15 25.80
N SER A 221 -7.00 20.83 24.78
CA SER A 221 -8.43 20.78 24.46
C SER A 221 -8.82 19.55 23.65
N LYS A 222 -7.83 18.81 23.12
CA LYS A 222 -8.06 17.67 22.23
C LYS A 222 -7.89 16.33 22.94
N ILE A 223 -8.78 15.42 22.61
CA ILE A 223 -8.67 13.99 22.90
C ILE A 223 -8.23 13.32 21.60
N VAL A 224 -6.92 13.18 21.44
CA VAL A 224 -6.31 12.50 20.30
C VAL A 224 -6.52 10.99 20.43
N VAL A 225 -7.33 10.43 19.53
CA VAL A 225 -7.64 9.00 19.44
C VAL A 225 -6.98 8.41 18.20
N THR A 226 -6.60 7.13 18.24
CA THR A 226 -6.05 6.46 17.06
C THR A 226 -6.76 5.15 16.73
N GLN A 227 -6.86 4.88 15.44
CA GLN A 227 -7.12 3.56 14.86
C GLN A 227 -5.93 3.13 14.01
N MET A 228 -5.74 1.82 13.80
CA MET A 228 -4.73 1.33 12.86
C MET A 228 -5.25 0.22 11.96
N ALA A 229 -4.84 0.26 10.70
CA ALA A 229 -5.22 -0.72 9.70
C ALA A 229 -4.54 -2.08 9.94
N PRO A 230 -5.15 -3.19 9.50
CA PRO A 230 -4.63 -4.53 9.73
C PRO A 230 -3.18 -4.73 9.26
N ALA A 231 -2.84 -4.19 8.09
CA ALA A 231 -1.51 -4.34 7.50
C ALA A 231 -0.40 -3.51 8.17
N VAL A 232 -0.75 -2.60 9.10
CA VAL A 232 0.24 -1.75 9.79
C VAL A 232 1.09 -2.59 10.71
N ARG A 233 0.50 -3.35 11.64
CA ARG A 233 1.22 -4.15 12.64
C ARG A 233 2.29 -5.03 12.00
N VAL A 234 1.90 -5.77 10.98
CA VAL A 234 2.75 -6.75 10.29
C VAL A 234 3.99 -6.10 9.68
N ALA A 235 3.83 -4.95 9.02
CA ALA A 235 4.92 -4.29 8.33
C ALA A 235 5.69 -3.29 9.20
N LEU A 236 5.06 -2.71 10.23
CA LEU A 236 5.70 -1.75 11.14
C LEU A 236 6.89 -2.36 11.86
N ALA A 237 6.86 -3.67 12.12
CA ALA A 237 7.98 -4.43 12.64
C ALA A 237 9.30 -4.10 11.89
N GLU A 238 9.25 -4.00 10.56
CA GLU A 238 10.41 -3.73 9.71
C GLU A 238 11.01 -2.34 9.96
N GLU A 239 10.17 -1.34 10.25
CA GLU A 239 10.62 0.02 10.56
C GLU A 239 11.30 0.13 11.93
N VAL A 240 11.02 -0.80 12.84
CA VAL A 240 11.59 -0.82 14.20
C VAL A 240 12.66 -1.90 14.36
N GLY A 241 13.14 -2.48 13.26
CA GLY A 241 14.21 -3.48 13.27
C GLY A 241 13.79 -4.86 13.78
N LEU A 242 12.51 -5.19 13.64
CA LEU A 242 11.94 -6.51 13.88
C LEU A 242 11.62 -7.21 12.54
N PRO A 243 11.67 -8.55 12.47
CA PRO A 243 11.15 -9.29 11.33
C PRO A 243 9.65 -9.07 11.14
N THR A 244 9.19 -9.18 9.89
CA THR A 244 7.78 -9.03 9.52
C THR A 244 6.86 -9.94 10.34
N GLY A 245 5.79 -9.36 10.89
CA GLY A 245 4.80 -10.10 11.67
C GLY A 245 5.18 -10.36 13.14
N GLU A 246 6.43 -10.13 13.55
CA GLU A 246 6.90 -10.40 14.92
C GLU A 246 6.54 -9.31 15.94
N LEU A 247 5.94 -8.19 15.51
CA LEU A 247 5.47 -7.17 16.44
C LEU A 247 4.13 -7.58 17.06
N ASP A 248 4.15 -7.84 18.36
CA ASP A 248 2.94 -8.11 19.15
C ASP A 248 1.97 -6.91 19.12
N MET A 249 0.67 -7.23 19.00
CA MET A 249 -0.39 -6.22 18.87
C MET A 249 -0.50 -5.39 20.16
N LEU A 250 -0.52 -6.03 21.33
CA LEU A 250 -0.71 -5.32 22.60
C LEU A 250 0.52 -4.51 22.97
N THR A 251 1.72 -4.98 22.62
CA THR A 251 2.96 -4.19 22.70
C THR A 251 2.89 -2.94 21.82
N LEU A 252 2.38 -3.04 20.59
CA LEU A 252 2.17 -1.88 19.72
C LEU A 252 1.17 -0.88 20.34
N VAL A 253 0.07 -1.37 20.92
CA VAL A 253 -0.89 -0.52 21.64
C VAL A 253 -0.21 0.22 22.80
N GLY A 254 0.60 -0.47 23.61
CA GLY A 254 1.41 0.15 24.66
C GLY A 254 2.37 1.20 24.11
N GLY A 255 2.94 0.97 22.92
CA GLY A 255 3.82 1.89 22.23
C GLY A 255 3.11 3.17 21.81
N LEU A 256 1.93 3.04 21.22
CA LEU A 256 1.09 4.18 20.81
C LEU A 256 0.68 5.03 22.02
N ARG A 257 0.35 4.40 23.16
CA ARG A 257 0.11 5.15 24.41
C ARG A 257 1.34 5.92 24.87
N ARG A 258 2.54 5.33 24.78
CA ARG A 258 3.79 6.02 25.10
C ARG A 258 4.11 7.19 24.16
N LEU A 259 3.63 7.15 22.91
CA LEU A 259 3.70 8.30 21.99
C LEU A 259 2.75 9.44 22.37
N GLY A 260 1.79 9.20 23.27
CA GLY A 260 0.87 10.22 23.78
C GLY A 260 -0.57 10.10 23.31
N PHE A 261 -0.93 9.07 22.53
CA PHE A 261 -2.33 8.84 22.16
C PHE A 261 -3.18 8.59 23.41
N HIS A 262 -4.27 9.34 23.55
CA HIS A 262 -5.17 9.26 24.72
C HIS A 262 -6.02 7.98 24.70
N ARG A 263 -6.40 7.54 23.49
CA ARG A 263 -7.17 6.32 23.24
C ARG A 263 -6.63 5.60 22.03
N VAL A 264 -6.56 4.27 22.12
CA VAL A 264 -6.04 3.39 21.07
C VAL A 264 -7.09 2.33 20.77
N PHE A 265 -7.55 2.34 19.52
CA PHE A 265 -8.53 1.43 18.95
C PHE A 265 -7.95 0.72 17.73
N HIS A 266 -8.77 -0.07 17.03
CA HIS A 266 -8.34 -0.82 15.86
C HIS A 266 -9.31 -0.67 14.68
N THR A 267 -8.78 -0.46 13.47
CA THR A 267 -9.62 -0.37 12.26
C THR A 267 -10.28 -1.70 11.91
N ASN A 268 -9.76 -2.84 12.40
CA ASN A 268 -10.39 -4.14 12.18
C ASN A 268 -11.80 -4.23 12.78
N PHE A 269 -12.09 -3.46 13.85
CA PHE A 269 -13.45 -3.35 14.39
C PHE A 269 -14.43 -2.88 13.31
N THR A 270 -14.05 -1.84 12.55
CA THR A 270 -14.87 -1.34 11.45
C THR A 270 -14.67 -2.08 10.14
N ALA A 271 -13.63 -2.90 10.01
CA ALA A 271 -13.56 -3.91 8.95
C ALA A 271 -14.64 -4.97 9.13
N ASP A 272 -14.82 -5.48 10.36
CA ASP A 272 -15.94 -6.37 10.68
C ASP A 272 -17.28 -5.69 10.41
N LEU A 273 -17.41 -4.41 10.73
CA LEU A 273 -18.62 -3.63 10.44
C LEU A 273 -18.86 -3.44 8.93
N THR A 274 -17.79 -3.23 8.15
CA THR A 274 -17.89 -3.13 6.69
C THR A 274 -18.46 -4.41 6.11
N ILE A 275 -18.04 -5.58 6.60
CA ILE A 275 -18.61 -6.86 6.18
C ILE A 275 -20.10 -6.99 6.53
N MET A 276 -20.52 -6.47 7.69
CA MET A 276 -21.93 -6.46 8.06
C MET A 276 -22.75 -5.64 7.06
N GLU A 277 -22.34 -4.41 6.75
CA GLU A 277 -23.09 -3.55 5.82
C GLU A 277 -22.99 -4.04 4.36
N GLU A 278 -21.78 -4.32 3.87
CA GLU A 278 -21.51 -4.71 2.49
C GLU A 278 -22.07 -6.11 2.18
N GLY A 279 -22.03 -7.03 3.15
CA GLY A 279 -22.66 -8.34 3.02
C GLY A 279 -24.18 -8.25 2.89
N HIS A 280 -24.83 -7.38 3.67
CA HIS A 280 -26.28 -7.14 3.53
C HIS A 280 -26.61 -6.38 2.25
N GLU A 281 -25.77 -5.42 1.82
CA GLU A 281 -25.95 -4.71 0.57
C GLU A 281 -25.91 -5.65 -0.64
N LEU A 282 -24.99 -6.62 -0.63
CA LEU A 282 -24.94 -7.67 -1.66
C LEU A 282 -26.24 -8.47 -1.71
N LEU A 283 -26.74 -8.89 -0.55
CA LEU A 283 -27.99 -9.66 -0.45
C LEU A 283 -29.21 -8.85 -0.91
N GLU A 284 -29.28 -7.58 -0.56
CA GLU A 284 -30.32 -6.65 -1.01
C GLU A 284 -30.30 -6.53 -2.54
N ARG A 285 -29.11 -6.33 -3.14
CA ARG A 285 -28.97 -6.25 -4.61
C ARG A 285 -29.35 -7.55 -5.30
N LEU A 286 -28.97 -8.71 -4.74
CA LEU A 286 -29.31 -10.03 -5.31
C LEU A 286 -30.82 -10.30 -5.25
N ASN A 287 -31.48 -9.97 -4.13
CA ASN A 287 -32.89 -10.29 -3.91
C ASN A 287 -33.84 -9.30 -4.60
N ASN A 288 -33.46 -8.03 -4.69
CA ASN A 288 -34.34 -6.95 -5.15
C ASN A 288 -33.96 -6.39 -6.54
N GLY A 289 -33.06 -7.07 -7.26
CA GLY A 289 -32.67 -6.68 -8.63
C GLY A 289 -31.84 -5.40 -8.71
N GLY A 290 -30.93 -5.21 -7.75
CA GLY A 290 -30.01 -4.07 -7.73
C GLY A 290 -28.88 -4.18 -8.77
N THR A 291 -28.08 -3.12 -8.88
CA THR A 291 -26.98 -3.04 -9.86
C THR A 291 -25.86 -4.03 -9.53
N LEU A 292 -25.59 -4.95 -10.47
CA LEU A 292 -24.53 -5.96 -10.39
C LEU A 292 -23.54 -5.83 -11.56
N PRO A 293 -22.27 -6.28 -11.40
CA PRO A 293 -21.66 -6.75 -10.15
C PRO A 293 -21.56 -5.63 -9.11
N MET A 294 -21.66 -5.97 -7.82
CA MET A 294 -21.28 -5.06 -6.75
C MET A 294 -19.74 -5.02 -6.63
N LEU A 295 -19.16 -3.84 -6.54
CA LEU A 295 -17.72 -3.60 -6.46
C LEU A 295 -17.37 -3.06 -5.08
N THR A 296 -16.34 -3.61 -4.44
CA THR A 296 -15.90 -3.12 -3.13
C THR A 296 -15.46 -1.65 -3.19
N SER A 297 -15.68 -0.91 -2.11
CA SER A 297 -15.42 0.53 -2.03
C SER A 297 -14.31 0.94 -1.06
N CYS A 298 -13.74 0.00 -0.31
CA CYS A 298 -12.84 0.29 0.81
C CYS A 298 -11.44 0.83 0.43
N SER A 299 -11.03 0.66 -0.84
CA SER A 299 -9.70 1.01 -1.35
C SER A 299 -9.70 2.37 -2.08
N PRO A 300 -9.18 3.46 -1.47
CA PRO A 300 -9.32 4.80 -2.06
C PRO A 300 -8.51 5.00 -3.35
N GLY A 301 -7.44 4.23 -3.56
CA GLY A 301 -6.74 4.22 -4.84
C GLY A 301 -7.61 3.65 -5.98
N TRP A 302 -8.48 2.70 -5.66
CA TRP A 302 -9.46 2.13 -6.57
C TRP A 302 -10.64 3.09 -6.78
N ILE A 303 -11.18 3.70 -5.72
CA ILE A 303 -12.20 4.76 -5.83
C ILE A 303 -11.73 5.88 -6.76
N ASN A 304 -10.52 6.39 -6.56
CA ASN A 304 -9.96 7.42 -7.44
C ASN A 304 -9.82 6.96 -8.90
N PHE A 305 -9.58 5.67 -9.12
CA PHE A 305 -9.42 5.09 -10.45
C PHE A 305 -10.76 4.95 -11.15
N ILE A 306 -11.77 4.36 -10.51
CA ILE A 306 -13.10 4.19 -11.09
C ILE A 306 -13.77 5.55 -11.35
N GLU A 307 -13.67 6.52 -10.44
CA GLU A 307 -14.17 7.89 -10.64
C GLU A 307 -13.53 8.60 -11.85
N THR A 308 -12.31 8.22 -12.22
CA THR A 308 -11.55 8.85 -13.32
C THR A 308 -11.74 8.11 -14.66
N PHE A 309 -11.75 6.77 -14.66
CA PHE A 309 -11.67 5.96 -15.88
C PHE A 309 -12.95 5.16 -16.18
N TYR A 310 -13.80 4.94 -15.18
CA TYR A 310 -15.05 4.17 -15.28
C TYR A 310 -16.22 4.88 -14.57
N PRO A 311 -16.45 6.19 -14.81
CA PRO A 311 -17.51 6.93 -14.13
C PRO A 311 -18.92 6.39 -14.45
N ASP A 312 -19.07 5.66 -15.56
CA ASP A 312 -20.27 4.94 -15.98
C ASP A 312 -20.62 3.74 -15.10
N LEU A 313 -19.69 3.25 -14.27
CA LEU A 313 -19.87 2.08 -13.40
C LEU A 313 -19.86 2.46 -11.90
N LEU A 314 -20.10 3.72 -11.56
CA LEU A 314 -20.11 4.16 -10.15
C LEU A 314 -21.26 3.54 -9.34
N ASP A 315 -22.41 3.28 -9.96
CA ASP A 315 -23.57 2.64 -9.30
C ASP A 315 -23.29 1.18 -8.90
N ASN A 316 -22.26 0.58 -9.49
CA ASN A 316 -21.79 -0.75 -9.11
C ASN A 316 -21.00 -0.73 -7.78
N LEU A 317 -20.47 0.41 -7.33
CA LEU A 317 -19.76 0.47 -6.06
C LEU A 317 -20.70 0.19 -4.88
N SER A 318 -20.20 -0.54 -3.89
CA SER A 318 -20.80 -0.59 -2.56
C SER A 318 -20.90 0.84 -2.02
N THR A 319 -22.06 1.14 -1.45
CA THR A 319 -22.33 2.42 -0.80
C THR A 319 -21.63 2.51 0.56
N CYS A 320 -21.13 1.40 1.10
CA CYS A 320 -20.38 1.39 2.34
C CYS A 320 -19.18 2.33 2.29
N LYS A 321 -18.96 3.07 3.38
CA LYS A 321 -17.69 3.75 3.65
C LYS A 321 -16.59 2.72 3.86
N SER A 322 -15.34 3.13 3.71
CA SER A 322 -14.24 2.27 4.10
C SER A 322 -14.17 2.10 5.63
N PRO A 323 -13.49 1.05 6.14
CA PRO A 323 -13.26 0.87 7.58
C PRO A 323 -12.70 2.11 8.28
N GLN A 324 -11.80 2.86 7.62
CA GLN A 324 -11.25 4.10 8.16
C GLN A 324 -12.34 5.13 8.45
N GLN A 325 -13.24 5.33 7.50
CA GLN A 325 -14.24 6.39 7.56
C GLN A 325 -15.44 6.00 8.41
N MET A 326 -15.85 4.72 8.37
CA MET A 326 -16.79 4.17 9.34
C MET A 326 -16.30 4.39 10.78
N PHE A 327 -15.00 4.15 11.04
CA PHE A 327 -14.42 4.38 12.36
C PHE A 327 -14.49 5.86 12.73
N GLY A 328 -14.10 6.75 11.82
CA GLY A 328 -14.11 8.19 12.04
C GLY A 328 -15.50 8.72 12.41
N ALA A 329 -16.52 8.30 11.68
CA ALA A 329 -17.91 8.66 11.98
C ALA A 329 -18.35 8.13 13.35
N LEU A 330 -18.02 6.87 13.67
CA LEU A 330 -18.42 6.22 14.92
C LEU A 330 -17.69 6.74 16.17
N VAL A 331 -16.41 7.09 16.06
CA VAL A 331 -15.66 7.57 17.23
C VAL A 331 -16.19 8.93 17.70
N LYS A 332 -16.68 9.76 16.75
CA LYS A 332 -17.29 11.07 17.02
C LYS A 332 -18.79 11.02 17.32
N THR A 333 -19.41 9.84 17.23
CA THR A 333 -20.85 9.67 17.52
C THR A 333 -21.05 8.63 18.62
N TYR A 334 -20.98 7.35 18.27
CA TYR A 334 -21.19 6.22 19.18
C TYR A 334 -20.22 6.25 20.38
N TRP A 335 -18.91 6.32 20.13
CA TRP A 335 -17.94 6.30 21.22
C TRP A 335 -17.99 7.56 22.06
N ALA A 336 -18.11 8.74 21.44
CA ALA A 336 -18.27 10.00 22.14
C ALA A 336 -19.47 9.97 23.12
N GLN A 337 -20.62 9.45 22.67
CA GLN A 337 -21.80 9.27 23.52
C GLN A 337 -21.55 8.28 24.66
N LYS A 338 -20.92 7.13 24.38
CA LYS A 338 -20.62 6.10 25.39
C LYS A 338 -19.61 6.57 26.44
N ALA A 339 -18.60 7.31 26.02
CA ALA A 339 -17.55 7.84 26.87
C ALA A 339 -17.94 9.12 27.60
N GLY A 340 -19.07 9.75 27.24
CA GLY A 340 -19.48 11.05 27.79
C GLY A 340 -18.53 12.18 27.38
N VAL A 341 -17.97 12.10 26.17
CA VAL A 341 -16.99 13.05 25.62
C VAL A 341 -17.68 13.94 24.58
N ASP A 342 -17.35 15.23 24.57
CA ASP A 342 -17.81 16.14 23.51
C ASP A 342 -17.13 15.77 22.17
N PRO A 343 -17.89 15.43 21.11
CA PRO A 343 -17.33 15.13 19.79
C PRO A 343 -16.38 16.20 19.25
N ALA A 344 -16.59 17.48 19.59
CA ALA A 344 -15.73 18.58 19.14
C ALA A 344 -14.29 18.51 19.69
N GLN A 345 -14.09 17.80 20.81
CA GLN A 345 -12.77 17.58 21.40
C GLN A 345 -12.03 16.41 20.75
N ILE A 346 -12.70 15.54 20.01
CA ILE A 346 -12.09 14.32 19.47
C ILE A 346 -11.28 14.65 18.22
N TYR A 347 -9.98 14.33 18.29
CA TYR A 347 -9.08 14.40 17.15
C TYR A 347 -8.74 12.97 16.67
N SER A 348 -9.42 12.55 15.61
CA SER A 348 -9.39 11.21 15.03
C SER A 348 -8.18 11.02 14.11
N VAL A 349 -7.20 10.25 14.57
CA VAL A 349 -6.00 9.90 13.81
C VAL A 349 -6.11 8.46 13.30
N SER A 350 -5.75 8.23 12.06
CA SER A 350 -5.69 6.88 11.51
C SER A 350 -4.28 6.54 11.05
N ILE A 351 -3.85 5.32 11.37
CA ILE A 351 -2.56 4.78 10.96
C ILE A 351 -2.79 3.80 9.82
N MET A 352 -2.24 4.08 8.65
CA MET A 352 -2.60 3.41 7.41
C MET A 352 -1.38 2.97 6.59
N PRO A 353 -1.41 1.81 5.93
CA PRO A 353 -0.37 1.38 4.99
C PRO A 353 -0.45 2.13 3.64
N CYS A 354 -1.27 3.18 3.52
CA CYS A 354 -1.74 3.73 2.27
C CYS A 354 -1.63 5.26 2.26
N THR A 355 -1.06 5.81 1.18
CA THR A 355 -1.04 7.27 0.97
C THR A 355 -2.39 7.81 0.50
N ALA A 356 -3.17 7.04 -0.25
CA ALA A 356 -4.47 7.48 -0.75
C ALA A 356 -5.51 7.66 0.37
N LYS A 357 -5.30 7.02 1.53
CA LYS A 357 -6.13 7.23 2.73
C LYS A 357 -6.06 8.68 3.25
N LYS A 358 -4.92 9.38 3.07
CA LYS A 358 -4.80 10.83 3.34
C LYS A 358 -5.75 11.66 2.46
N TYR A 359 -5.93 11.26 1.20
CA TYR A 359 -6.89 11.93 0.32
C TYR A 359 -8.34 11.58 0.68
N GLU A 360 -8.62 10.32 1.00
CA GLU A 360 -9.94 9.89 1.45
C GLU A 360 -10.41 10.65 2.69
N ALA A 361 -9.51 10.81 3.68
CA ALA A 361 -9.77 11.60 4.88
C ALA A 361 -10.00 13.08 4.61
N ALA A 362 -9.58 13.61 3.46
CA ALA A 362 -9.77 15.01 3.09
C ALA A 362 -10.97 15.24 2.15
N ARG A 363 -11.76 14.19 1.86
CA ARG A 363 -12.94 14.33 0.99
C ARG A 363 -14.04 15.11 1.73
N PRO A 364 -14.69 16.08 1.06
CA PRO A 364 -15.68 16.95 1.69
C PRO A 364 -16.95 16.22 2.16
N GLU A 365 -17.27 15.06 1.58
CA GLU A 365 -18.40 14.22 1.99
C GLU A 365 -18.11 13.37 3.25
N MET A 366 -16.86 13.27 3.73
CA MET A 366 -16.49 12.44 4.88
C MET A 366 -16.71 13.19 6.20
N GLN A 367 -17.96 13.54 6.48
CA GLN A 367 -18.34 14.36 7.63
C GLN A 367 -19.71 14.02 8.24
N ASP A 368 -20.21 12.79 8.10
CA ASP A 368 -21.56 12.42 8.52
C ASP A 368 -21.76 12.44 10.05
N SER A 369 -20.67 12.47 10.81
CA SER A 369 -20.69 12.74 12.25
C SER A 369 -21.00 14.20 12.61
N GLY A 370 -21.09 15.11 11.62
CA GLY A 370 -21.14 16.56 11.82
C GLY A 370 -19.76 17.23 11.95
N TYR A 371 -18.70 16.42 11.92
CA TYR A 371 -17.30 16.83 11.95
C TYR A 371 -16.55 16.04 10.87
N GLN A 372 -15.34 16.45 10.51
CA GLN A 372 -14.50 15.62 9.64
C GLN A 372 -14.33 14.23 10.27
N ASP A 373 -14.69 13.15 9.56
CA ASP A 373 -14.70 11.81 10.18
C ASP A 373 -13.29 11.40 10.65
N VAL A 374 -12.26 11.68 9.84
CA VAL A 374 -10.85 11.47 10.19
C VAL A 374 -10.06 12.76 9.98
N ASP A 375 -9.45 13.27 11.06
CA ASP A 375 -8.74 14.56 11.06
C ASP A 375 -7.30 14.44 10.53
N LEU A 376 -6.67 13.28 10.73
CA LEU A 376 -5.29 13.03 10.34
C LEU A 376 -5.05 11.59 9.93
N VAL A 377 -4.23 11.38 8.91
CA VAL A 377 -3.80 10.04 8.48
C VAL A 377 -2.28 9.99 8.49
N LEU A 378 -1.71 9.06 9.24
CA LEU A 378 -0.28 8.76 9.28
C LEU A 378 0.00 7.43 8.59
N THR A 379 1.10 7.36 7.85
CA THR A 379 1.54 6.11 7.23
C THR A 379 2.30 5.21 8.22
N THR A 380 2.46 3.93 7.88
CA THR A 380 3.33 3.00 8.63
C THR A 380 4.75 3.57 8.81
N ARG A 381 5.30 4.20 7.77
CA ARG A 381 6.63 4.85 7.82
C ARG A 381 6.66 6.05 8.78
N GLU A 382 5.60 6.87 8.80
CA GLU A 382 5.50 8.01 9.72
C GLU A 382 5.46 7.55 11.18
N ILE A 383 4.72 6.49 11.49
CA ILE A 383 4.68 5.90 12.84
C ILE A 383 6.01 5.25 13.22
N GLY A 384 6.63 4.49 12.31
CA GLY A 384 7.97 3.95 12.53
C GLY A 384 9.01 5.03 12.82
N LYS A 385 8.96 6.15 12.08
CA LYS A 385 9.78 7.33 12.33
C LYS A 385 9.49 7.97 13.69
N LEU A 386 8.22 8.10 14.07
CA LEU A 386 7.82 8.62 15.38
C LEU A 386 8.36 7.79 16.55
N PHE A 387 8.29 6.46 16.47
CA PHE A 387 8.89 5.59 17.49
C PHE A 387 10.39 5.82 17.64
N ARG A 388 11.12 5.95 16.52
CA ARG A 388 12.55 6.29 16.53
C ARG A 388 12.82 7.68 17.09
N MET A 389 12.02 8.68 16.73
CA MET A 389 12.13 10.05 17.23
C MET A 389 11.90 10.13 18.74
N ALA A 390 10.94 9.36 19.27
CA ALA A 390 10.62 9.31 20.69
C ALA A 390 11.57 8.40 21.50
N GLY A 391 12.50 7.69 20.85
CA GLY A 391 13.41 6.75 21.52
C GLY A 391 12.70 5.55 22.16
N ILE A 392 11.54 5.15 21.63
CA ILE A 392 10.74 4.05 22.18
C ILE A 392 11.24 2.72 21.60
N ASP A 393 11.84 1.88 22.44
CA ASP A 393 12.14 0.49 22.11
C ASP A 393 10.90 -0.37 22.34
N LEU A 394 10.18 -0.72 21.26
CA LEU A 394 8.97 -1.54 21.31
C LEU A 394 9.23 -2.92 21.93
N LYS A 395 10.46 -3.46 21.89
CA LYS A 395 10.80 -4.75 22.54
C LYS A 395 10.68 -4.69 24.07
N GLN A 396 10.71 -3.49 24.65
CA GLN A 396 10.66 -3.24 26.09
C GLN A 396 9.35 -2.58 26.54
N VAL A 397 8.40 -2.42 25.63
CA VAL A 397 7.10 -1.84 25.96
C VAL A 397 6.19 -2.94 26.50
N PRO A 398 5.64 -2.79 27.72
CA PRO A 398 4.69 -3.75 28.24
C PRO A 398 3.41 -3.74 27.38
N PRO A 399 2.78 -4.91 27.18
CA PRO A 399 1.53 -5.00 26.43
C PRO A 399 0.43 -4.19 27.12
N SER A 400 -0.50 -3.68 26.31
CA SER A 400 -1.61 -2.87 26.79
C SER A 400 -2.85 -3.15 25.94
N GLU A 401 -4.02 -3.28 26.58
CA GLU A 401 -5.28 -3.62 25.91
C GLU A 401 -5.82 -2.47 25.07
N PHE A 402 -6.63 -2.74 24.06
CA PHE A 402 -7.37 -1.68 23.37
C PHE A 402 -8.34 -0.96 24.31
N ASP A 403 -8.67 0.29 23.99
CA ASP A 403 -9.78 0.98 24.63
C ASP A 403 -11.13 0.33 24.17
N PRO A 404 -12.12 0.23 25.07
CA PRO A 404 -13.33 -0.56 24.82
C PRO A 404 -14.30 0.09 23.81
N TRP A 405 -15.27 -0.70 23.36
CA TRP A 405 -16.39 -0.38 22.46
C TRP A 405 -16.05 -0.26 20.97
N MET A 406 -14.79 -0.07 20.61
CA MET A 406 -14.33 -0.01 19.22
C MET A 406 -12.93 -0.66 19.05
N GLY A 407 -12.58 -1.58 19.95
CA GLY A 407 -11.26 -2.20 20.05
C GLY A 407 -11.22 -3.67 19.66
N ALA A 408 -12.33 -4.40 19.88
CA ALA A 408 -12.42 -5.83 19.58
C ALA A 408 -12.52 -6.08 18.07
N TYR A 409 -11.90 -7.14 17.59
CA TYR A 409 -11.94 -7.54 16.19
C TYR A 409 -11.86 -9.05 16.01
N THR A 410 -12.23 -9.52 14.83
CA THR A 410 -12.15 -10.94 14.44
C THR A 410 -11.08 -11.17 13.38
N GLY A 411 -10.72 -12.43 13.17
CA GLY A 411 -9.84 -12.85 12.09
C GLY A 411 -10.33 -12.44 10.69
N ALA A 412 -11.64 -12.31 10.47
CA ALA A 412 -12.19 -11.77 9.24
C ALA A 412 -11.78 -10.29 9.03
N GLY A 413 -11.79 -9.47 10.08
CA GLY A 413 -11.28 -8.10 10.03
C GLY A 413 -9.77 -8.01 9.80
N VAL A 414 -8.99 -8.99 10.26
CA VAL A 414 -7.52 -9.03 10.06
C VAL A 414 -7.15 -9.21 8.60
N ILE A 415 -7.82 -10.13 7.90
CA ILE A 415 -7.44 -10.52 6.53
C ILE A 415 -7.69 -9.44 5.48
N PHE A 416 -8.43 -8.37 5.80
CA PHE A 416 -8.57 -7.16 4.96
C PHE A 416 -7.23 -6.56 4.50
N GLY A 417 -6.16 -6.82 5.25
CA GLY A 417 -4.80 -6.41 4.88
C GLY A 417 -4.30 -7.02 3.58
N ALA A 418 -4.78 -8.21 3.21
CA ALA A 418 -4.35 -8.99 2.06
C ALA A 418 -5.39 -8.95 0.92
N THR A 419 -4.92 -9.09 -0.33
CA THR A 419 -5.81 -9.26 -1.48
C THR A 419 -6.67 -10.52 -1.35
N GLY A 420 -7.98 -10.37 -1.55
CA GLY A 420 -8.97 -11.43 -1.39
C GLY A 420 -9.48 -11.58 0.03
N GLY A 421 -8.90 -10.86 1.00
CA GLY A 421 -9.33 -10.95 2.39
C GLY A 421 -10.69 -10.29 2.64
N VAL A 422 -11.03 -9.22 1.92
CA VAL A 422 -12.37 -8.60 2.03
C VAL A 422 -13.42 -9.54 1.47
N MET A 423 -13.15 -10.14 0.30
CA MET A 423 -13.99 -11.16 -0.31
C MET A 423 -14.17 -12.36 0.62
N GLU A 424 -13.07 -12.92 1.15
CA GLU A 424 -13.13 -14.06 2.07
C GLU A 424 -13.92 -13.73 3.34
N ALA A 425 -13.72 -12.55 3.93
CA ALA A 425 -14.46 -12.09 5.10
C ALA A 425 -15.96 -11.93 4.80
N ALA A 426 -16.30 -11.35 3.64
CA ALA A 426 -17.69 -11.21 3.20
C ALA A 426 -18.37 -12.58 3.02
N LEU A 427 -17.70 -13.53 2.36
CA LEU A 427 -18.22 -14.88 2.14
C LEU A 427 -18.47 -15.62 3.46
N ARG A 428 -17.57 -15.49 4.45
CA ARG A 428 -17.76 -16.09 5.79
C ARG A 428 -19.06 -15.63 6.46
N THR A 429 -19.40 -14.34 6.37
CA THR A 429 -20.60 -13.79 6.99
C THR A 429 -21.85 -14.04 6.16
N VAL A 430 -21.81 -13.75 4.86
CA VAL A 430 -22.98 -13.88 3.97
C VAL A 430 -23.47 -15.33 3.93
N TYR A 431 -22.57 -16.32 3.92
CA TYR A 431 -22.97 -17.73 3.94
C TYR A 431 -23.85 -18.09 5.14
N GLU A 432 -23.44 -17.73 6.36
CA GLU A 432 -24.22 -18.08 7.56
C GLU A 432 -25.52 -17.28 7.65
N VAL A 433 -25.50 -16.02 7.20
CA VAL A 433 -26.71 -15.17 7.16
C VAL A 433 -27.77 -15.73 6.21
N VAL A 434 -27.36 -16.19 5.02
CA VAL A 434 -28.29 -16.75 4.02
C VAL A 434 -28.74 -18.16 4.38
N THR A 435 -27.81 -19.02 4.79
CA THR A 435 -28.08 -20.45 4.96
C THR A 435 -28.69 -20.75 6.33
N GLY A 436 -28.48 -19.88 7.33
CA GLY A 436 -28.79 -20.16 8.73
C GLY A 436 -27.95 -21.29 9.34
N ASN A 437 -26.97 -21.82 8.61
CA ASN A 437 -26.12 -22.93 9.00
C ASN A 437 -24.70 -22.43 9.29
N GLU A 438 -24.04 -23.08 10.25
CA GLU A 438 -22.63 -22.81 10.56
C GLU A 438 -21.74 -23.23 9.38
N LEU A 439 -20.78 -22.37 9.02
CA LEU A 439 -19.84 -22.62 7.94
C LEU A 439 -18.74 -23.58 8.42
N ALA A 440 -18.73 -24.80 7.89
CA ALA A 440 -17.81 -25.86 8.32
C ALA A 440 -16.32 -25.55 8.04
N ASN A 441 -16.03 -24.78 6.99
CA ASN A 441 -14.66 -24.37 6.66
C ASN A 441 -14.62 -22.87 6.34
N LEU A 442 -13.88 -22.12 7.15
CA LEU A 442 -13.73 -20.67 7.02
C LEU A 442 -12.69 -20.25 5.98
N ASP A 443 -11.84 -21.18 5.53
CA ASP A 443 -10.70 -20.88 4.68
C ASP A 443 -11.06 -20.96 3.20
N PHE A 444 -11.39 -19.81 2.61
CA PHE A 444 -11.62 -19.66 1.17
C PHE A 444 -10.28 -19.47 0.44
N THR A 445 -9.48 -20.54 0.35
CA THR A 445 -8.12 -20.50 -0.24
C THR A 445 -8.08 -20.01 -1.69
N VAL A 446 -9.19 -20.16 -2.43
CA VAL A 446 -9.37 -19.62 -3.79
C VAL A 446 -9.25 -18.09 -3.84
N CYS A 447 -9.58 -17.40 -2.75
CA CYS A 447 -9.45 -15.95 -2.64
C CYS A 447 -8.00 -15.50 -2.38
N ARG A 448 -7.12 -16.40 -1.92
CA ARG A 448 -5.81 -16.07 -1.39
C ARG A 448 -4.72 -16.02 -2.46
N GLY A 449 -3.56 -15.49 -2.08
CA GLY A 449 -2.36 -15.48 -2.92
C GLY A 449 -2.24 -14.31 -3.90
N MET A 450 -1.16 -14.34 -4.68
CA MET A 450 -0.66 -13.21 -5.47
C MET A 450 -1.04 -13.22 -6.96
N THR A 451 -1.86 -14.18 -7.41
CA THR A 451 -2.40 -14.20 -8.78
C THR A 451 -3.21 -12.93 -9.03
N GLY A 452 -2.97 -12.24 -10.16
CA GLY A 452 -3.46 -10.88 -10.42
C GLY A 452 -4.98 -10.72 -10.43
N ILE A 453 -5.68 -11.66 -11.07
CA ILE A 453 -7.14 -11.81 -11.04
C ILE A 453 -7.42 -13.23 -10.55
N LYS A 454 -8.30 -13.35 -9.57
CA LYS A 454 -8.80 -14.62 -9.03
C LYS A 454 -10.31 -14.64 -9.22
N GLU A 455 -10.84 -15.79 -9.60
CA GLU A 455 -12.27 -16.00 -9.85
C GLU A 455 -12.72 -17.23 -9.08
N ALA A 456 -13.91 -17.16 -8.50
CA ALA A 456 -14.50 -18.27 -7.79
C ALA A 456 -16.02 -18.26 -7.95
N GLU A 457 -16.63 -19.41 -7.73
CA GLU A 457 -18.08 -19.58 -7.64
C GLU A 457 -18.37 -20.19 -6.27
N VAL A 458 -19.28 -19.56 -5.52
CA VAL A 458 -19.63 -19.98 -4.17
C VAL A 458 -21.13 -20.23 -4.13
N ASP A 459 -21.50 -21.44 -3.69
CA ASP A 459 -22.90 -21.81 -3.50
C ASP A 459 -23.42 -21.25 -2.16
N LEU A 460 -24.37 -20.33 -2.24
CA LEU A 460 -25.10 -19.77 -1.10
C LEU A 460 -26.52 -20.33 -1.09
N ALA A 461 -26.70 -21.47 -0.43
CA ALA A 461 -28.00 -22.14 -0.28
C ALA A 461 -28.74 -22.42 -1.62
N GLY A 462 -28.01 -22.84 -2.66
CA GLY A 462 -28.53 -23.11 -4.00
C GLY A 462 -28.41 -21.94 -4.98
N THR A 463 -27.99 -20.75 -4.51
CA THR A 463 -27.68 -19.59 -5.37
C THR A 463 -26.19 -19.57 -5.67
N GLN A 464 -25.82 -19.74 -6.94
CA GLN A 464 -24.43 -19.68 -7.37
C GLN A 464 -23.94 -18.25 -7.48
N VAL A 465 -23.11 -17.83 -6.52
CA VAL A 465 -22.52 -16.49 -6.47
C VAL A 465 -21.12 -16.52 -7.06
N LYS A 466 -21.03 -16.04 -8.30
CA LYS A 466 -19.76 -15.78 -9.00
C LYS A 466 -19.08 -14.53 -8.45
N VAL A 467 -17.83 -14.68 -8.01
CA VAL A 467 -17.02 -13.61 -7.43
C VAL A 467 -15.70 -13.45 -8.16
N ALA A 468 -15.17 -12.22 -8.16
CA ALA A 468 -13.83 -11.94 -8.66
C ALA A 468 -13.03 -11.08 -7.68
N ILE A 469 -11.71 -11.27 -7.68
CA ILE A 469 -10.77 -10.48 -6.87
C ILE A 469 -9.67 -10.01 -7.79
N ALA A 470 -9.43 -8.71 -7.83
CA ALA A 470 -8.32 -8.11 -8.55
C ALA A 470 -7.45 -7.28 -7.60
N HIS A 471 -6.13 -7.43 -7.71
CA HIS A 471 -5.17 -6.54 -7.06
C HIS A 471 -4.19 -5.95 -8.05
N GLY A 472 -3.86 -4.68 -7.86
CA GLY A 472 -3.16 -3.88 -8.87
C GLY A 472 -4.14 -3.31 -9.90
N LEU A 473 -4.08 -2.00 -10.13
CA LEU A 473 -5.04 -1.32 -11.01
C LEU A 473 -4.98 -1.74 -12.49
N GLY A 474 -3.89 -2.35 -12.95
CA GLY A 474 -3.85 -2.97 -14.28
C GLY A 474 -4.73 -4.23 -14.41
N ASN A 475 -4.87 -5.00 -13.34
CA ASN A 475 -5.81 -6.12 -13.27
C ASN A 475 -7.25 -5.62 -13.09
N ALA A 476 -7.44 -4.59 -12.26
CA ALA A 476 -8.72 -3.91 -12.15
C ALA A 476 -9.20 -3.40 -13.52
N ARG A 477 -8.33 -2.75 -14.30
CA ARG A 477 -8.63 -2.30 -15.68
C ARG A 477 -9.15 -3.45 -16.54
N GLN A 478 -8.45 -4.58 -16.58
CA GLN A 478 -8.87 -5.76 -17.35
C GLN A 478 -10.25 -6.26 -16.92
N LEU A 479 -10.51 -6.32 -15.61
CA LEU A 479 -11.80 -6.76 -15.09
C LEU A 479 -12.93 -5.77 -15.41
N MET A 480 -12.67 -4.48 -15.28
CA MET A 480 -13.65 -3.43 -15.58
C MET A 480 -14.01 -3.35 -17.06
N GLU A 481 -13.06 -3.57 -17.97
CA GLU A 481 -13.38 -3.64 -19.41
C GLU A 481 -14.27 -4.87 -19.72
N ARG A 482 -14.02 -6.03 -19.10
CA ARG A 482 -14.88 -7.21 -19.24
C ARG A 482 -16.29 -6.97 -18.73
N ILE A 483 -16.41 -6.30 -17.57
CA ILE A 483 -17.71 -5.92 -16.98
C ILE A 483 -18.44 -4.93 -17.90
N ARG A 484 -17.76 -3.87 -18.35
CA ARG A 484 -18.34 -2.87 -19.27
C ARG A 484 -18.79 -3.49 -20.60
N ALA A 485 -18.06 -4.47 -21.11
CA ALA A 485 -18.39 -5.18 -22.34
C ALA A 485 -19.56 -6.19 -22.18
N GLY A 486 -20.01 -6.46 -20.96
CA GLY A 486 -21.02 -7.49 -20.68
C GLY A 486 -20.49 -8.92 -20.83
N GLU A 487 -19.16 -9.10 -20.84
CA GLU A 487 -18.48 -10.40 -20.99
C GLU A 487 -18.27 -11.12 -19.64
N ALA A 488 -18.55 -10.43 -18.54
CA ALA A 488 -18.31 -10.88 -17.18
C ALA A 488 -19.61 -10.85 -16.36
N ASP A 489 -20.07 -12.04 -15.97
CA ASP A 489 -21.28 -12.25 -15.20
C ASP A 489 -20.92 -12.50 -13.72
N TYR A 490 -20.33 -11.51 -13.06
CA TYR A 490 -20.05 -11.58 -11.61
C TYR A 490 -21.16 -10.94 -10.81
N HIS A 491 -21.28 -11.35 -9.55
CA HIS A 491 -22.19 -10.75 -8.58
C HIS A 491 -21.43 -9.83 -7.62
N PHE A 492 -20.22 -10.21 -7.20
CA PHE A 492 -19.42 -9.44 -6.26
C PHE A 492 -17.94 -9.43 -6.64
N VAL A 493 -17.31 -8.27 -6.57
CA VAL A 493 -15.95 -8.04 -7.05
C VAL A 493 -15.14 -7.23 -6.04
N GLU A 494 -14.06 -7.81 -5.52
CA GLU A 494 -13.07 -7.11 -4.71
C GLU A 494 -12.00 -6.47 -5.60
N ILE A 495 -11.74 -5.17 -5.42
CA ILE A 495 -10.64 -4.48 -6.10
C ILE A 495 -9.74 -3.76 -5.09
N MET A 496 -8.48 -4.16 -5.09
CA MET A 496 -7.40 -3.52 -4.36
C MET A 496 -6.44 -2.80 -5.31
N ALA A 497 -6.21 -1.50 -5.12
CA ALA A 497 -5.33 -0.75 -6.00
C ALA A 497 -3.86 -1.24 -5.98
N CYS A 498 -3.39 -1.74 -4.84
CA CYS A 498 -2.00 -2.10 -4.62
C CYS A 498 -1.78 -3.61 -4.83
N PRO A 499 -0.68 -4.03 -5.47
CA PRO A 499 -0.33 -5.45 -5.55
C PRO A 499 -0.22 -6.09 -4.17
N GLY A 500 -0.86 -7.24 -3.99
CA GLY A 500 -0.97 -7.94 -2.71
C GLY A 500 -1.99 -7.37 -1.73
N GLY A 501 -2.68 -6.27 -2.07
CA GLY A 501 -3.60 -5.59 -1.16
C GLY A 501 -2.92 -4.51 -0.33
N CYS A 502 -3.50 -4.20 0.85
CA CYS A 502 -3.01 -3.13 1.72
C CYS A 502 -1.59 -3.38 2.27
N ILE A 503 -1.16 -4.65 2.41
CA ILE A 503 0.22 -5.01 2.77
C ILE A 503 1.29 -4.51 1.80
N GLY A 504 0.90 -4.20 0.57
CA GLY A 504 1.75 -3.62 -0.48
C GLY A 504 1.49 -2.14 -0.69
N GLY A 505 0.78 -1.48 0.22
CA GLY A 505 0.33 -0.10 0.07
C GLY A 505 1.46 0.95 0.03
N GLY A 506 1.18 2.11 -0.56
CA GLY A 506 2.15 3.19 -0.75
C GLY A 506 2.77 3.78 0.52
N GLY A 507 2.19 3.50 1.69
CA GLY A 507 2.66 3.97 3.01
C GLY A 507 3.47 2.94 3.82
N GLN A 508 3.64 1.72 3.30
CA GLN A 508 4.38 0.63 3.94
C GLN A 508 5.91 0.83 3.92
N PRO A 509 6.70 0.10 4.73
CA PRO A 509 8.16 0.15 4.64
C PRO A 509 8.67 -0.01 3.20
N ARG A 510 9.73 0.72 2.85
CA ARG A 510 10.25 0.78 1.48
C ARG A 510 10.98 -0.52 1.09
N GLN A 511 11.41 -0.60 -0.18
CA GLN A 511 12.10 -1.78 -0.74
C GLN A 511 11.23 -3.06 -0.74
N THR A 512 9.90 -2.89 -0.76
CA THR A 512 8.95 -3.99 -0.82
C THR A 512 8.84 -4.54 -2.24
N ASP A 513 9.25 -5.81 -2.43
CA ASP A 513 8.96 -6.60 -3.63
C ASP A 513 7.84 -7.63 -3.39
N ASN A 514 7.52 -8.45 -4.40
CA ASN A 514 6.47 -9.47 -4.28
C ASN A 514 6.81 -10.57 -3.28
N ALA A 515 8.09 -10.90 -3.08
CA ALA A 515 8.50 -11.88 -2.09
C ALA A 515 8.19 -11.37 -0.69
N GLN A 516 8.54 -10.11 -0.41
CA GLN A 516 8.22 -9.45 0.86
C GLN A 516 6.71 -9.31 1.06
N ARG A 517 5.93 -9.00 0.00
CA ARG A 517 4.46 -8.98 0.07
C ARG A 517 3.89 -10.33 0.47
N ALA A 518 4.41 -11.43 -0.08
CA ALA A 518 3.95 -12.77 0.27
C ALA A 518 4.21 -13.11 1.75
N ILE A 519 5.37 -12.72 2.30
CA ILE A 519 5.67 -12.89 3.74
C ILE A 519 4.67 -12.10 4.60
N ARG A 520 4.37 -10.84 4.23
CA ARG A 520 3.37 -10.03 4.94
C ARG A 520 1.96 -10.63 4.87
N ILE A 521 1.56 -11.18 3.71
CA ILE A 521 0.26 -11.86 3.55
C ILE A 521 0.18 -13.07 4.47
N GLU A 522 1.23 -13.90 4.50
CA GLU A 522 1.27 -15.08 5.36
C GLU A 522 1.10 -14.71 6.84
N ALA A 523 1.82 -13.69 7.31
CA ALA A 523 1.69 -13.21 8.69
C ALA A 523 0.26 -12.71 9.05
N ILE A 524 -0.45 -12.11 8.09
CA ILE A 524 -1.86 -11.71 8.26
C ILE A 524 -2.76 -12.94 8.46
N TYR A 525 -2.58 -13.99 7.66
CA TYR A 525 -3.37 -15.22 7.79
C TYR A 525 -3.02 -16.03 9.04
N GLN A 526 -1.77 -16.00 9.49
CA GLN A 526 -1.37 -16.60 10.76
C GLN A 526 -2.08 -15.95 11.96
N GLU A 527 -2.27 -14.62 11.93
CA GLU A 527 -3.06 -13.92 12.95
C GLU A 527 -4.54 -14.32 12.91
N ASP A 528 -5.16 -14.40 11.72
CA ASP A 528 -6.54 -14.88 11.57
C ASP A 528 -6.74 -16.27 12.18
N VAL A 529 -5.85 -17.22 11.91
CA VAL A 529 -5.91 -18.59 12.44
C VAL A 529 -5.72 -18.62 13.96
N ALA A 530 -4.94 -17.69 14.53
CA ALA A 530 -4.66 -17.63 15.96
C ALA A 530 -5.81 -17.04 16.79
N LEU A 531 -6.77 -16.34 16.16
CA LEU A 531 -7.88 -15.70 16.85
C LEU A 531 -9.04 -16.65 17.13
N ALA A 532 -9.64 -16.53 18.31
CA ALA A 532 -10.80 -17.32 18.71
C ALA A 532 -12.05 -16.99 17.88
N LEU A 533 -12.22 -15.72 17.50
CA LEU A 533 -13.32 -15.26 16.66
C LEU A 533 -12.78 -14.95 15.26
N ARG A 534 -13.36 -15.58 14.23
CA ARG A 534 -12.89 -15.48 12.84
C ARG A 534 -13.97 -15.04 11.85
N LYS A 535 -15.15 -14.67 12.35
CA LYS A 535 -16.32 -14.24 11.56
C LYS A 535 -16.80 -12.89 12.06
N SER A 536 -16.95 -11.91 11.16
CA SER A 536 -17.24 -10.52 11.53
C SER A 536 -18.52 -10.35 12.35
N HIS A 537 -19.57 -11.11 12.01
CA HIS A 537 -20.85 -11.11 12.73
C HIS A 537 -20.78 -11.71 14.13
N GLU A 538 -19.66 -12.32 14.54
CA GLU A 538 -19.45 -12.81 15.90
C GLU A 538 -18.77 -11.80 16.82
N ASN A 539 -18.26 -10.69 16.29
CA ASN A 539 -17.62 -9.65 17.07
C ASN A 539 -18.58 -9.09 18.14
N PRO A 540 -18.28 -9.24 19.45
CA PRO A 540 -19.18 -8.84 20.51
C PRO A 540 -19.43 -7.32 20.55
N GLU A 541 -18.41 -6.51 20.27
CA GLU A 541 -18.57 -5.05 20.26
C GLU A 541 -19.36 -4.57 19.04
N VAL A 542 -19.28 -5.26 17.90
CA VAL A 542 -20.10 -4.96 16.71
C VAL A 542 -21.57 -5.30 16.99
N LYS A 543 -21.85 -6.47 17.59
CA LYS A 543 -23.21 -6.83 18.02
C LYS A 543 -23.78 -5.80 18.99
N GLN A 544 -22.97 -5.35 19.94
CA GLN A 544 -23.34 -4.31 20.89
C GLN A 544 -23.67 -2.99 20.17
N LEU A 545 -22.81 -2.55 19.24
CA LEU A 545 -23.01 -1.34 18.45
C LEU A 545 -24.34 -1.35 17.68
N TYR A 546 -24.69 -2.46 17.02
CA TYR A 546 -25.98 -2.59 16.34
C TYR A 546 -27.14 -2.57 17.34
N THR A 547 -27.08 -3.38 18.39
CA THR A 547 -28.17 -3.47 19.39
C THR A 547 -28.47 -2.15 20.08
N GLU A 548 -27.43 -1.38 20.43
CA GLU A 548 -27.56 -0.21 21.29
C GLU A 548 -27.61 1.12 20.51
N PHE A 549 -27.11 1.16 19.28
CA PHE A 549 -26.90 2.43 18.58
C PHE A 549 -27.35 2.44 17.11
N LEU A 550 -26.92 1.49 16.27
CA LEU A 550 -27.21 1.52 14.82
C LEU A 550 -28.54 0.87 14.43
N GLY A 551 -29.06 -0.05 15.26
CA GLY A 551 -30.23 -0.87 14.94
C GLY A 551 -29.84 -2.10 14.13
N GLN A 552 -30.00 -2.03 12.81
CA GLN A 552 -29.74 -3.13 11.88
C GLN A 552 -28.87 -2.66 10.70
N PRO A 553 -28.15 -3.57 10.03
CA PRO A 553 -27.47 -3.27 8.77
C PRO A 553 -28.46 -2.70 7.75
N LEU A 554 -28.00 -1.75 6.94
CA LEU A 554 -28.79 -0.98 5.96
C LEU A 554 -29.99 -0.21 6.55
N GLY A 555 -30.06 -0.03 7.87
CA GLY A 555 -31.08 0.80 8.52
C GLY A 555 -30.78 2.30 8.39
N ASP A 556 -31.75 3.17 8.65
CA ASP A 556 -31.62 4.62 8.45
C ASP A 556 -30.34 5.21 9.09
N LYS A 557 -30.06 4.83 10.34
CA LYS A 557 -28.91 5.36 11.09
C LYS A 557 -27.58 4.75 10.66
N SER A 558 -27.57 3.46 10.30
CA SER A 558 -26.36 2.83 9.78
C SER A 558 -26.03 3.36 8.39
N HIS A 559 -27.04 3.52 7.53
CA HIS A 559 -26.93 4.15 6.23
C HIS A 559 -26.43 5.60 6.33
N GLN A 560 -26.95 6.40 7.28
CA GLN A 560 -26.49 7.77 7.48
C GLN A 560 -25.00 7.86 7.85
N LEU A 561 -24.52 7.01 8.77
CA LEU A 561 -23.18 7.15 9.33
C LEU A 561 -22.11 6.35 8.58
N LEU A 562 -22.50 5.21 8.01
CA LEU A 562 -21.60 4.20 7.48
C LEU A 562 -21.62 4.11 5.96
N HIS A 563 -22.52 4.80 5.27
CA HIS A 563 -22.57 4.80 3.81
C HIS A 563 -22.17 6.17 3.25
N THR A 564 -21.85 6.20 1.97
CA THR A 564 -21.39 7.38 1.24
C THR A 564 -21.77 7.25 -0.23
N HIS A 565 -21.42 8.26 -1.01
CA HIS A 565 -21.61 8.29 -2.45
C HIS A 565 -20.33 8.72 -3.15
N TYR A 566 -20.22 8.37 -4.42
CA TYR A 566 -19.07 8.68 -5.26
C TYR A 566 -19.52 9.47 -6.47
N GLN A 567 -18.63 10.28 -7.01
CA GLN A 567 -18.94 11.16 -8.14
C GLN A 567 -17.82 11.12 -9.18
N ALA A 568 -18.22 11.22 -10.45
CA ALA A 568 -17.29 11.25 -11.57
C ALA A 568 -16.30 12.40 -11.43
N LYS A 569 -15.01 12.11 -11.63
CA LYS A 569 -13.95 13.11 -11.66
C LYS A 569 -13.76 13.61 -13.08
N SER A 570 -13.99 14.91 -13.31
CA SER A 570 -13.66 15.55 -14.60
C SER A 570 -12.15 15.81 -14.73
N LYS A 571 -11.32 14.76 -14.66
CA LYS A 571 -9.93 14.89 -15.07
C LYS A 571 -9.91 14.82 -16.60
N LYS A 572 -9.46 15.88 -17.27
CA LYS A 572 -9.33 15.89 -18.73
C LYS A 572 -8.29 14.83 -19.14
N LEU A 573 -8.76 13.63 -19.47
CA LEU A 573 -7.99 12.60 -20.16
C LEU A 573 -7.71 13.12 -21.57
N LYS A 574 -6.58 13.81 -21.75
CA LYS A 574 -6.13 14.28 -23.07
C LYS A 574 -5.09 13.34 -23.63
#